data_AF-A0A1Q7PN97-F1
#
_entry.id   AF-A0A1Q7PN97-F1
#
_cell.length_a   1.000
_cell.length_b   1.000
_cell.length_c   1.000
_cell.angle_alpha   90.00
_cell.angle_beta   90.00
_cell.angle_gamma   90.00
#
_symmetry.space_group_name_H-M   'P 1'
#
loop_
_entity.id
_entity.type
_entity.pdbx_description
1 polymer ?
#
loop_
_entity_poly.entity_id
_entity_poly.type
_entity_poly.pdbx_seq_one_letter_code
_entity_poly.pdbx_strand_id
1 'polypeptide(L)'
;MHEVDHRFTVAGHVCGPDGQPVPDIKVIAKDVRVSVHAIGYTDNRGYYKATLHLHNENGGDPILVIALDQEKRVTAQFDSKDARTERHITVNFGSGCESAAGGADWIYYGAGIGLAAVAALAGVRLIRNRHRSQKRGKERRK
;
A
#
# COMPACT_ATOMS: atom_id res chain seq x y z
N MET A 1 5.07 -11.91 -29.48
CA MET A 1 6.15 -11.02 -29.03
C MET A 1 5.47 -10.00 -28.12
N HIS A 2 5.68 -10.06 -26.81
CA HIS A 2 5.10 -9.07 -25.90
C HIS A 2 5.99 -7.84 -25.92
N GLU A 3 5.40 -6.69 -26.23
CA GLU A 3 6.04 -5.39 -26.06
C GLU A 3 6.23 -5.16 -24.56
N VAL A 4 7.46 -4.89 -24.14
CA VAL A 4 7.76 -4.61 -22.73
C VAL A 4 7.20 -3.22 -22.43
N ASP A 5 6.35 -3.11 -21.40
CA ASP A 5 5.86 -1.80 -20.96
C ASP A 5 7.04 -1.01 -20.35
N HIS A 6 7.56 -0.05 -21.11
CA HIS A 6 8.63 0.86 -20.69
C HIS A 6 8.08 2.11 -19.97
N ARG A 7 6.79 2.14 -19.65
CA ARG A 7 6.22 3.25 -18.89
C ARG A 7 6.55 3.08 -17.42
N PHE A 8 7.02 4.16 -16.81
CA PHE A 8 7.19 4.29 -15.38
C PHE A 8 6.34 5.45 -14.89
N THR A 9 5.30 5.17 -14.13
CA THR A 9 4.33 6.16 -13.66
C THR A 9 4.74 6.72 -12.30
N VAL A 10 5.02 8.01 -12.22
CA VAL A 10 5.09 8.75 -10.96
C VAL A 10 3.71 9.36 -10.70
N ALA A 11 3.08 8.99 -9.59
CA ALA A 11 1.76 9.49 -9.22
C ALA A 11 1.70 9.90 -7.76
N GLY A 12 0.70 10.66 -7.37
CA GLY A 12 0.49 11.02 -5.97
C GLY A 12 -0.45 12.20 -5.83
N HIS A 13 -0.46 12.78 -4.64
CA HIS A 13 -1.25 13.96 -4.33
C HIS A 13 -0.38 15.16 -3.96
N VAL A 14 -0.85 16.34 -4.30
CA VAL A 14 -0.35 17.61 -3.77
C VAL A 14 -1.40 18.17 -2.83
N CYS A 15 -1.02 18.38 -1.57
CA CYS A 15 -1.91 18.88 -0.54
C CYS A 15 -1.37 20.15 0.11
N GLY A 16 -2.27 21.01 0.56
CA GLY A 16 -1.94 22.22 1.30
C GLY A 16 -1.51 21.92 2.74
N PRO A 17 -1.10 22.95 3.49
CA PRO A 17 -0.77 22.83 4.92
C PRO A 17 -1.92 22.29 5.78
N ASP A 18 -3.16 22.49 5.33
CA ASP A 18 -4.41 22.05 5.95
C ASP A 18 -4.83 20.62 5.54
N GLY A 19 -4.02 19.94 4.72
CA GLY A 19 -4.32 18.62 4.19
C GLY A 19 -5.31 18.62 3.02
N GLN A 20 -5.79 19.79 2.57
CA GLN A 20 -6.72 19.88 1.46
C GLN A 20 -6.00 19.66 0.12
N PRO A 21 -6.65 19.02 -0.86
CA PRO A 21 -6.07 18.84 -2.18
C PRO A 21 -5.88 20.18 -2.90
N VAL A 22 -4.75 20.33 -3.59
CA VAL A 22 -4.45 21.54 -4.37
C VAL A 22 -4.50 21.21 -5.87
N PRO A 23 -5.48 21.75 -6.62
CA PRO A 23 -5.61 21.52 -8.05
C PRO A 23 -4.63 22.34 -8.88
N ASP A 24 -4.49 21.97 -10.16
CA ASP A 24 -3.76 22.71 -11.19
C ASP A 24 -2.27 22.97 -10.90
N ILE A 25 -1.68 22.17 -10.00
CA ILE A 25 -0.25 22.22 -9.69
C ILE A 25 0.54 21.41 -10.71
N LYS A 26 1.51 22.07 -11.34
CA LYS A 26 2.49 21.43 -12.21
C LYS A 26 3.41 20.52 -11.39
N VAL A 27 3.51 19.26 -11.79
CA VAL A 27 4.46 18.29 -11.25
C VAL A 27 5.40 17.84 -12.37
N ILE A 28 6.70 17.91 -12.11
CA ILE A 28 7.73 17.48 -13.06
C ILE A 28 8.43 16.25 -12.48
N ALA A 29 8.42 15.15 -13.22
CA ALA A 29 9.26 13.99 -12.94
C ALA A 29 10.40 13.97 -13.97
N LYS A 30 11.63 13.77 -13.51
CA LYS A 30 12.80 13.62 -14.39
C LYS A 30 13.70 12.51 -13.90
N ASP A 31 14.21 11.72 -14.83
CA ASP A 31 15.37 10.90 -14.55
C ASP A 31 16.60 11.82 -14.48
N VAL A 32 17.48 11.63 -13.50
CA VAL A 32 18.65 12.50 -13.30
C VAL A 32 19.87 11.99 -14.10
N ARG A 33 19.87 10.73 -14.53
CA ARG A 33 20.94 10.11 -15.30
C ARG A 33 20.69 10.18 -16.81
N VAL A 34 19.44 10.11 -17.24
CA VAL A 34 19.06 10.23 -18.66
C VAL A 34 18.17 11.44 -18.90
N SER A 35 18.22 12.01 -20.11
CA SER A 35 17.44 13.20 -20.48
C SER A 35 15.97 12.88 -20.80
N VAL A 36 15.26 12.24 -19.86
CA VAL A 36 13.83 11.94 -19.95
C VAL A 36 13.09 12.65 -18.83
N HIS A 37 12.00 13.32 -19.18
CA HIS A 37 11.11 13.96 -18.22
C HIS A 37 9.64 13.82 -18.63
N ALA A 38 8.76 13.92 -17.63
CA ALA A 38 7.32 13.93 -17.79
C ALA A 38 6.73 15.07 -16.94
N ILE A 39 5.64 15.63 -17.42
CA ILE A 39 4.90 16.69 -16.72
C ILE A 39 3.49 16.18 -16.48
N GLY A 40 3.04 16.29 -15.24
CA GLY A 40 1.65 16.09 -14.83
C GLY A 40 1.09 17.36 -14.22
N TYR A 41 -0.23 17.44 -14.14
CA TYR A 41 -0.93 18.47 -13.38
C TYR A 41 -1.90 17.79 -12.41
N THR A 42 -2.11 18.39 -11.25
CA THR A 42 -3.07 17.87 -10.29
C THR A 42 -4.51 18.12 -10.72
N ASP A 43 -5.37 17.12 -10.53
CA ASP A 43 -6.82 17.24 -10.71
C ASP A 43 -7.48 17.98 -9.53
N ASN A 44 -8.81 18.08 -9.54
CA ASN A 44 -9.60 18.70 -8.46
C ASN A 44 -9.49 18.01 -7.10
N ARG A 45 -8.91 16.81 -7.04
CA ARG A 45 -8.60 16.05 -5.80
C ARG A 45 -7.10 16.09 -5.50
N GLY A 46 -6.35 17.00 -6.14
CA GLY A 46 -4.92 17.16 -5.94
C GLY A 46 -4.11 16.01 -6.50
N TYR A 47 -4.71 15.08 -7.25
CA TYR A 47 -4.05 13.89 -7.76
C TYR A 47 -3.35 14.16 -9.09
N TYR A 48 -2.11 13.70 -9.25
CA TYR A 48 -1.38 13.81 -10.50
C TYR A 48 -0.84 12.44 -10.97
N LYS A 49 -0.59 12.35 -12.27
CA LYS A 49 0.21 11.31 -12.91
C LYS A 49 1.21 11.95 -13.88
N ALA A 50 2.45 11.50 -13.84
CA ALA A 50 3.51 11.83 -14.80
C ALA A 50 4.21 10.54 -15.21
N THR A 51 4.14 10.18 -16.49
CA THR A 51 4.66 8.90 -16.99
C THR A 51 5.96 9.11 -17.77
N LEU A 52 7.04 8.55 -17.25
CA LEU A 52 8.36 8.51 -17.90
C LEU A 52 8.44 7.29 -18.83
N HIS A 53 9.23 7.41 -19.89
CA HIS A 53 9.65 6.26 -20.70
C HIS A 53 11.01 5.80 -20.18
N LEU A 54 11.03 4.76 -19.36
CA LEU A 54 12.25 4.18 -18.77
C LEU A 54 12.47 2.77 -19.31
N HIS A 55 13.65 2.55 -19.88
CA HIS A 55 14.09 1.23 -20.31
C HIS A 55 14.45 0.35 -19.10
N ASN A 56 14.68 -0.94 -19.34
CA ASN A 56 14.94 -1.91 -18.28
C ASN A 56 16.21 -1.59 -17.47
N GLU A 57 17.24 -1.08 -18.15
CA GLU A 57 18.51 -0.65 -17.59
C GLU A 57 18.41 0.59 -16.68
N ASN A 58 17.30 1.33 -16.75
CA ASN A 58 17.04 2.47 -15.86
C ASN A 58 16.49 2.05 -14.49
N GLY A 59 16.27 0.75 -14.26
CA GLY A 59 15.91 0.24 -12.94
C GLY A 59 16.99 0.60 -11.92
N GLY A 60 16.60 1.32 -10.87
CA GLY A 60 17.51 1.84 -9.85
C GLY A 60 17.98 3.28 -10.09
N ASP A 61 17.59 3.92 -11.20
CA ASP A 61 17.97 5.30 -11.46
C ASP A 61 17.27 6.28 -10.50
N PRO A 62 17.94 7.36 -10.09
CA PRO A 62 17.33 8.40 -9.27
C PRO A 62 16.38 9.25 -10.11
N ILE A 63 15.13 9.33 -9.67
CA ILE A 63 14.09 10.20 -10.22
C ILE A 63 13.94 11.41 -9.31
N LEU A 64 14.03 12.61 -9.89
CA LEU A 64 13.72 13.86 -9.20
C LEU A 64 12.29 14.28 -9.54
N VAL A 65 11.47 14.49 -8.52
CA VAL A 65 10.09 14.94 -8.64
C VAL A 65 9.99 16.34 -8.04
N ILE A 66 9.40 17.28 -8.77
CA ILE A 66 9.35 18.70 -8.40
C ILE A 66 7.90 19.19 -8.43
N ALA A 67 7.45 19.80 -7.35
CA ALA A 67 6.15 20.47 -7.23
C ALA A 67 6.18 21.48 -6.08
N LEU A 68 5.45 22.60 -6.18
CA LEU A 68 5.36 23.64 -5.13
C LEU A 68 6.72 24.07 -4.56
N ASP A 69 7.72 24.30 -5.43
CA ASP A 69 9.10 24.64 -5.06
C ASP A 69 9.81 23.61 -4.15
N GLN A 70 9.23 22.42 -4.00
CA GLN A 70 9.84 21.28 -3.32
C GLN A 70 10.41 20.31 -4.33
N GLU A 71 11.55 19.73 -3.98
CA GLU A 71 12.14 18.62 -4.73
C GLU A 71 12.16 17.36 -3.85
N LYS A 72 11.73 16.24 -4.43
CA LYS A 72 11.81 14.92 -3.80
C LYS A 72 12.57 13.98 -4.72
N ARG A 73 13.60 13.32 -4.18
CA ARG A 73 14.36 12.31 -4.88
C ARG A 73 13.87 10.93 -4.49
N VAL A 74 13.52 10.12 -5.49
CA VAL A 74 13.12 8.72 -5.32
C VAL A 74 13.91 7.84 -6.28
N THR A 75 13.76 6.52 -6.17
CA THR A 75 14.44 5.56 -7.04
C THR A 75 13.41 4.88 -7.94
N ALA A 76 13.74 4.73 -9.23
CA ALA A 76 12.94 3.97 -10.18
C ALA A 76 13.05 2.46 -9.89
N GLN A 77 12.33 1.99 -8.87
CA GLN A 77 12.36 0.60 -8.44
C GLN A 77 11.30 -0.22 -9.19
N PHE A 78 11.72 -1.13 -10.05
CA PHE A 78 10.83 -2.08 -10.74
C PHE A 78 11.60 -3.35 -11.13
N ASP A 79 10.89 -4.48 -11.34
CA ASP A 79 11.49 -5.69 -11.89
C ASP A 79 11.44 -5.65 -13.43
N SER A 80 12.60 -5.52 -14.05
CA SER A 80 12.75 -5.54 -15.52
C SER A 80 12.22 -6.80 -16.21
N LYS A 81 12.08 -7.92 -15.48
CA LYS A 81 11.57 -9.20 -16.00
C LYS A 81 10.05 -9.33 -15.84
N ASP A 82 9.43 -8.46 -15.04
CA ASP A 82 7.99 -8.42 -14.88
C ASP A 82 7.36 -7.56 -15.98
N ALA A 83 6.71 -8.21 -16.94
CA ALA A 83 5.99 -7.58 -18.03
C ALA A 83 4.49 -7.41 -17.76
N ARG A 84 4.01 -7.79 -16.57
CA ARG A 84 2.57 -7.79 -16.23
C ARG A 84 2.19 -6.67 -15.27
N THR A 85 3.12 -6.24 -14.43
CA THR A 85 2.86 -5.20 -13.43
C THR A 85 3.25 -3.83 -13.97
N GLU A 86 2.36 -2.84 -13.82
CA GLU A 86 2.69 -1.45 -14.13
C GLU A 86 3.82 -0.97 -13.20
N ARG A 87 4.88 -0.43 -13.79
CA ARG A 87 5.99 0.17 -13.06
C ARG A 87 5.53 1.53 -12.55
N HIS A 88 5.45 1.71 -11.23
CA HIS A 88 4.97 2.95 -10.68
C HIS A 88 5.59 3.27 -9.31
N ILE A 89 5.51 4.53 -8.91
CA ILE A 89 5.87 5.00 -7.59
C ILE A 89 4.93 6.12 -7.14
N THR A 90 4.65 6.13 -5.83
CA THR A 90 3.82 7.16 -5.20
C THR A 90 4.69 8.24 -4.56
N VAL A 91 4.48 9.50 -4.92
CA VAL A 91 5.18 10.66 -4.35
C VAL A 91 4.17 11.76 -4.02
N ASN A 92 3.91 11.97 -2.74
CA ASN A 92 3.01 13.04 -2.27
C ASN A 92 3.79 14.32 -1.95
N PHE A 93 3.17 15.49 -2.09
CA PHE A 93 3.72 16.79 -1.70
C PHE A 93 2.80 17.48 -0.69
N GLY A 94 3.40 18.25 0.23
CA GLY A 94 2.68 18.87 1.35
C GLY A 94 2.44 17.91 2.52
N SER A 95 1.46 18.26 3.35
CA SER A 95 1.08 17.53 4.57
C SER A 95 -0.35 17.00 4.47
N GLY A 96 -0.69 15.93 5.19
CA GLY A 96 -2.08 15.47 5.33
C GLY A 96 -2.69 14.76 4.11
N CYS A 97 -1.92 14.46 3.06
CA CYS A 97 -2.44 13.76 1.88
C CYS A 97 -3.01 12.36 2.16
N GLU A 98 -2.66 11.75 3.28
CA GLU A 98 -3.17 10.44 3.72
C GLU A 98 -4.69 10.48 3.99
N SER A 99 -5.23 11.63 4.41
CA SER A 99 -6.67 11.79 4.64
C SER A 99 -7.47 11.91 3.33
N ALA A 100 -6.85 12.38 2.25
CA ALA A 100 -7.47 12.44 0.92
C ALA A 100 -7.46 11.07 0.20
N ALA A 101 -6.55 10.16 0.58
CA ALA A 101 -6.47 8.78 0.09
C ALA A 101 -7.39 7.80 0.86
N GLY A 102 -8.24 8.30 1.77
CA GLY A 102 -9.12 7.52 2.64
C GLY A 102 -10.35 6.93 1.94
N GLY A 103 -10.16 6.20 0.85
CA GLY A 103 -11.27 5.62 0.10
C GLY A 103 -10.89 4.49 -0.83
N ALA A 104 -10.16 3.47 -0.36
CA ALA A 104 -10.24 2.06 -0.81
C ALA A 104 -9.01 1.24 -0.36
N ASP A 105 -8.84 1.04 0.95
CA ASP A 105 -7.94 -0.03 1.43
C ASP A 105 -8.78 -1.27 1.76
N TRP A 106 -9.27 -1.94 0.72
CA TRP A 106 -9.97 -3.22 0.81
C TRP A 106 -8.93 -4.35 0.77
N ILE A 107 -8.04 -4.39 1.75
CA ILE A 107 -7.15 -5.54 1.90
C ILE A 107 -7.99 -6.73 2.39
N TYR A 108 -8.27 -7.65 1.45
CA TYR A 108 -8.89 -8.93 1.74
C TYR A 108 -8.06 -9.74 2.75
N TYR A 109 -8.80 -10.32 3.70
CA TYR A 109 -8.40 -11.31 4.68
C TYR A 109 -7.61 -12.49 4.09
N GLY A 110 -6.45 -12.78 4.70
CA GLY A 110 -5.69 -14.01 4.53
C GLY A 110 -5.42 -14.70 5.86
N ALA A 111 -6.39 -15.53 6.29
CA ALA A 111 -6.32 -16.68 7.20
C ALA A 111 -5.13 -16.80 8.18
N GLY A 112 -5.40 -16.69 9.49
CA GLY A 112 -4.41 -17.14 10.49
C GLY A 112 -4.77 -17.13 11.97
N ILE A 113 -5.85 -16.46 12.41
CA ILE A 113 -6.11 -16.29 13.87
C ILE A 113 -7.56 -16.64 14.22
N GLY A 114 -8.05 -17.78 13.72
CA GLY A 114 -9.44 -18.22 13.91
C GLY A 114 -9.62 -19.60 14.56
N LEU A 115 -8.55 -20.28 14.98
CA LEU A 115 -8.64 -21.67 15.50
C LEU A 115 -8.22 -21.86 16.96
N ALA A 116 -7.80 -20.80 17.67
CA ALA A 116 -7.41 -20.94 19.08
C ALA A 116 -8.58 -20.81 20.08
N ALA A 117 -9.69 -20.15 19.71
CA ALA A 117 -10.75 -19.82 20.68
C ALA A 117 -11.76 -20.97 20.94
N VAL A 118 -11.94 -21.91 20.01
CA VAL A 118 -12.95 -22.99 20.16
C VAL A 118 -12.44 -24.13 21.06
N ALA A 119 -11.12 -24.35 21.14
CA ALA A 119 -10.55 -25.40 22.00
C ALA A 119 -10.70 -25.10 23.50
N ALA A 120 -10.66 -23.82 23.90
CA ALA A 120 -10.75 -23.43 25.30
C ALA A 120 -12.16 -23.67 25.91
N LEU A 121 -13.23 -23.44 25.14
CA LEU A 121 -14.60 -23.59 25.63
C LEU A 121 -15.05 -25.05 25.75
N ALA A 122 -14.59 -25.94 24.85
CA ALA A 122 -14.89 -27.36 24.94
C ALA A 122 -14.16 -28.05 26.12
N GLY A 123 -12.89 -27.69 26.35
CA GLY A 123 -12.09 -28.26 27.45
C GLY A 123 -12.63 -27.92 28.84
N VAL A 124 -13.06 -26.66 29.06
CA VAL A 124 -13.58 -26.22 30.38
C VAL A 124 -14.92 -26.89 30.73
N ARG A 125 -15.81 -27.14 29.75
CA ARG A 125 -17.09 -27.84 30.01
C ARG A 125 -16.90 -29.32 30.33
N LEU A 126 -15.96 -30.02 29.70
CA LEU A 126 -15.68 -31.44 29.98
C LEU A 126 -15.05 -31.66 31.37
N ILE A 127 -14.15 -30.78 31.80
CA ILE A 127 -13.51 -30.89 33.14
C ILE A 127 -14.53 -30.63 34.27
N ARG A 128 -15.43 -29.63 34.11
CA ARG A 128 -16.46 -29.35 35.13
C ARG A 128 -17.46 -30.50 35.30
N ASN A 129 -17.76 -31.25 34.24
CA ASN A 129 -18.73 -32.35 34.33
C ASN A 129 -18.14 -33.62 34.96
N ARG A 130 -16.83 -33.86 34.79
CA ARG A 130 -16.13 -34.99 35.41
C ARG A 130 -16.00 -34.84 36.94
N HIS A 131 -15.83 -33.62 37.43
CA HIS A 131 -15.73 -33.34 38.88
C HIS A 131 -17.08 -33.42 39.63
N ARG A 132 -18.22 -33.32 38.94
CA ARG A 132 -19.55 -33.56 39.53
C ARG A 132 -19.95 -35.04 39.56
N SER A 133 -19.40 -35.87 38.67
CA SER A 133 -19.70 -37.31 38.63
C SER A 133 -18.97 -38.12 39.71
N GLN A 134 -17.79 -37.67 40.18
CA GLN A 134 -17.05 -38.40 41.22
C GLN A 134 -17.52 -38.12 42.66
N LYS A 135 -18.26 -37.04 42.91
CA LYS A 135 -18.89 -36.78 44.23
C LYS A 135 -20.24 -37.50 44.43
N ARG A 136 -20.78 -38.16 43.40
CA ARG A 136 -22.11 -38.83 43.47
C ARG A 136 -22.04 -40.36 43.45
N GLY A 137 -20.84 -40.94 43.42
CA GLY A 137 -20.58 -42.39 43.39
C GLY A 137 -20.05 -43.01 44.70
N LYS A 138 -20.01 -42.25 45.79
CA LYS A 138 -19.51 -42.73 47.11
C LYS A 138 -20.52 -42.68 48.25
N GLU A 139 -21.80 -42.52 47.93
CA GLU A 139 -22.90 -42.55 48.90
C GLU A 139 -24.06 -43.38 48.35
N ARG A 140 -23.86 -44.71 48.36
CA ARG A 140 -24.85 -45.82 48.32
C ARG A 140 -24.22 -47.07 47.70
N ARG A 141 -23.32 -47.70 48.45
CA ARG A 141 -23.16 -49.15 48.43
C ARG A 141 -23.56 -49.62 49.83
N LYS A 142 -24.77 -50.17 49.91
CA LYS A 142 -25.23 -51.04 50.99
C LYS A 142 -25.00 -52.47 50.50
#